data_AF-A0A550GQ53-F1
#
_entry.id   AF-A0A550GQ53-F1
#
_cell.length_a   1.000
_cell.length_b   1.000
_cell.length_c   1.000
_cell.angle_alpha   90.00
_cell.angle_beta   90.00
_cell.angle_gamma   90.00
#
_symmetry.space_group_name_H-M   'P 1'
#
loop_
_entity.id
_entity.type
_entity.pdbx_description
1 polymer ?
#
loop_
_entity_poly.entity_id
_entity_poly.type
_entity_poly.pdbx_seq_one_letter_code
_entity_poly.pdbx_strand_id
1 'polypeptide(L)'
;MQSKKEQKRFGKEKLQRIIEMCIAIENRSVDPFLLDIDSIIKVVKEYFPQWEEADELTLDSEAIHHLASVIKLQSEWVKHCSTSL
;
A
#
# COMPACT_ATOMS: atom_id res chain seq x y z
N MET A 1 -18.49 17.90 9.81
CA MET A 1 -18.31 17.03 8.62
C MET A 1 -17.13 17.59 7.84
N GLN A 2 -16.09 16.80 7.58
CA GLN A 2 -14.98 17.24 6.73
C GLN A 2 -15.48 17.48 5.31
N SER A 3 -14.94 18.47 4.61
CA SER A 3 -15.28 18.70 3.20
C SER A 3 -14.71 17.59 2.32
N LYS A 4 -15.37 17.30 1.18
CA LYS A 4 -14.88 16.31 0.20
C LYS A 4 -13.44 16.59 -0.24
N LYS A 5 -13.07 17.87 -0.33
CA LYS A 5 -11.71 18.31 -0.67
C LYS A 5 -10.68 17.93 0.39
N GLU A 6 -11.02 18.05 1.67
CA GLU A 6 -10.15 17.63 2.77
C GLU A 6 -9.99 16.10 2.81
N GLN A 7 -11.07 15.35 2.58
CA GLN A 7 -11.01 13.89 2.51
C GLN A 7 -10.09 13.42 1.38
N LYS A 8 -10.20 14.01 0.19
CA LYS A 8 -9.28 13.75 -0.93
C LYS A 8 -7.82 14.00 -0.56
N ARG A 9 -7.55 15.14 0.08
CA ARG A 9 -6.18 15.49 0.51
C ARG A 9 -5.63 14.46 1.49
N PHE A 10 -6.39 14.11 2.54
CA PHE A 10 -5.95 13.13 3.52
C PHE A 10 -5.75 11.73 2.93
N GLY A 11 -6.61 11.32 1.99
CA GLY A 11 -6.45 10.06 1.28
C GLY A 11 -5.16 10.05 0.45
N LYS A 12 -4.83 11.12 -0.28
CA LYS A 12 -3.58 11.25 -1.04
C LYS A 12 -2.36 11.12 -0.14
N GLU A 13 -2.33 11.86 0.96
CA GLU A 13 -1.24 11.81 1.94
C GLU A 13 -1.08 10.41 2.54
N LYS A 14 -2.19 9.71 2.82
CA LYS A 14 -2.17 8.33 3.32
C LYS A 14 -1.61 7.36 2.27
N LEU A 15 -2.09 7.43 1.02
CA LEU A 15 -1.60 6.55 -0.05
C LEU A 15 -0.12 6.77 -0.34
N GLN A 16 0.35 8.02 -0.35
CA GLN A 16 1.77 8.34 -0.51
C GLN A 16 2.62 7.70 0.59
N ARG A 17 2.20 7.82 1.86
CA ARG A 17 2.92 7.18 2.99
C ARG A 17 2.93 5.65 2.88
N ILE A 18 1.83 5.05 2.39
CA ILE A 18 1.76 3.61 2.14
C ILE A 18 2.77 3.21 1.06
N ILE A 19 2.81 3.94 -0.07
CA ILE A 19 3.76 3.71 -1.17
C ILE A 19 5.20 3.82 -0.66
N GLU A 20 5.54 4.89 0.06
CA GLU A 20 6.89 5.09 0.63
C GLU A 20 7.31 3.92 1.54
N MET A 21 6.39 3.42 2.36
CA MET A 21 6.65 2.27 3.24
C MET A 21 6.86 0.98 2.45
N CYS A 22 6.06 0.73 1.41
CA CYS A 22 6.25 -0.43 0.54
C CYS A 22 7.58 -0.35 -0.20
N ILE A 23 7.95 0.82 -0.73
CA ILE A 23 9.26 1.03 -1.39
C ILE A 23 10.42 0.77 -0.43
N ALA A 24 10.31 1.18 0.84
CA ALA A 24 11.33 0.88 1.85
C ALA A 24 11.51 -0.64 2.05
N ILE A 25 10.40 -1.38 2.11
CA ILE A 25 10.42 -2.84 2.20
C ILE A 25 11.04 -3.48 0.94
N GLU A 26 10.65 -3.02 -0.25
CA GLU A 26 11.20 -3.49 -1.53
C GLU A 26 12.72 -3.29 -1.61
N ASN A 27 13.19 -2.15 -1.09
CA ASN A 27 14.61 -1.83 -0.98
C ASN A 27 15.33 -2.58 0.15
N ARG A 28 14.65 -3.51 0.84
CA ARG A 28 15.17 -4.34 1.94
C ARG A 28 15.68 -3.53 3.14
N SER A 29 15.21 -2.30 3.31
CA SER A 29 15.53 -1.48 4.49
C SER A 29 14.57 -1.72 5.67
N VAL A 30 13.42 -2.36 5.40
CA VAL A 30 12.38 -2.69 6.39
C VAL A 30 11.93 -4.13 6.19
N ASP A 31 11.62 -4.83 7.28
CA ASP A 31 11.08 -6.20 7.24
C ASP A 31 9.66 -6.20 6.62
N PRO A 32 9.39 -7.01 5.57
CA PRO A 32 8.09 -7.08 4.92
C PRO A 32 6.94 -7.51 5.84
N PHE A 33 7.20 -8.21 6.95
CA PHE A 33 6.16 -8.67 7.89
C PHE A 33 5.70 -7.59 8.90
N LEU A 34 6.36 -6.43 8.92
CA LEU A 34 5.91 -5.29 9.75
C LEU A 34 4.71 -4.55 9.15
N LEU A 35 4.37 -4.84 7.89
CA LEU A 35 3.27 -4.21 7.18
C LEU A 35 1.95 -4.98 7.39
N ASP A 36 0.96 -4.32 7.99
CA ASP A 36 -0.41 -4.85 8.08
C ASP A 36 -1.16 -4.65 6.76
N ILE A 37 -1.15 -5.69 5.93
CA ILE A 37 -1.78 -5.71 4.60
C ILE A 37 -3.28 -5.45 4.69
N ASP A 38 -3.99 -6.08 5.64
CA ASP A 38 -5.44 -5.97 5.75
C ASP A 38 -5.86 -4.55 6.11
N SER A 39 -5.13 -3.91 7.02
CA SER A 39 -5.36 -2.51 7.38
C SER A 39 -5.11 -1.56 6.21
N ILE A 40 -4.09 -1.80 5.39
CA ILE A 40 -3.80 -0.98 4.20
C ILE A 40 -4.89 -1.15 3.15
N ILE A 41 -5.32 -2.39 2.87
CA ILE A 41 -6.40 -2.64 1.90
C ILE A 41 -7.69 -1.91 2.32
N LYS A 42 -8.00 -1.88 3.62
CA LYS A 42 -9.16 -1.12 4.14
C LYS A 42 -9.03 0.37 3.84
N VAL A 43 -7.85 0.95 4.06
CA VAL A 43 -7.58 2.37 3.76
C VAL A 43 -7.74 2.66 2.27
N VAL A 44 -7.16 1.84 1.38
CA VAL A 44 -7.29 2.04 -0.07
C VAL A 44 -8.78 2.01 -0.48
N LYS A 45 -9.52 1.01 0.00
CA LYS A 45 -10.98 0.89 -0.28
C LYS A 45 -11.80 2.05 0.28
N GLU A 46 -11.43 2.59 1.43
CA GLU A 46 -12.13 3.73 2.06
C GLU A 46 -12.06 4.99 1.20
N TYR A 47 -10.90 5.28 0.61
CA TYR A 47 -10.70 6.49 -0.19
C TYR A 47 -11.02 6.34 -1.68
N PHE A 48 -11.01 5.12 -2.21
CA PHE A 48 -11.28 4.86 -3.64
C PHE A 48 -12.54 5.58 -4.20
N PRO A 49 -13.70 5.60 -3.51
CA PRO A 49 -14.90 6.28 -4.02
C PRO A 49 -14.76 7.81 -4.13
N GLN A 50 -13.71 8.39 -3.55
CA GLN A 50 -13.46 9.82 -3.64
C GLN A 50 -12.70 10.18 -4.92
N TRP A 51 -11.95 9.26 -5.54
CA TRP A 51 -11.11 9.55 -6.70
C TRP A 51 -11.92 9.84 -7.96
N GLU A 52 -11.58 10.95 -8.61
CA GLU A 52 -12.27 11.41 -9.84
C GLU A 52 -11.28 11.72 -10.95
N GLU A 53 -10.09 12.20 -10.59
CA GLU A 53 -9.07 12.62 -11.56
C GLU A 53 -8.11 11.47 -11.89
N ALA A 54 -7.53 11.50 -13.10
CA ALA A 54 -6.59 10.49 -13.56
C ALA A 54 -5.41 10.31 -12.59
N ASP A 55 -4.80 11.41 -12.12
CA ASP A 55 -3.67 11.37 -11.19
C ASP A 55 -4.03 10.71 -9.84
N GLU A 56 -5.29 10.83 -9.40
CA GLU A 56 -5.79 10.20 -8.17
C GLU A 56 -5.88 8.69 -8.34
N LEU A 57 -6.42 8.26 -9.48
CA LEU A 57 -6.54 6.86 -9.85
C LEU A 57 -5.15 6.23 -10.10
N THR A 58 -4.22 6.98 -10.68
CA THR A 58 -2.83 6.55 -10.84
C THR A 58 -2.17 6.32 -9.48
N LEU A 59 -2.31 7.26 -8.54
CA LEU A 59 -1.77 7.10 -7.18
C LEU A 59 -2.36 5.87 -6.47
N ASP A 60 -3.67 5.63 -6.62
CA ASP A 60 -4.33 4.44 -6.06
C ASP A 60 -3.78 3.15 -6.66
N SER A 61 -3.60 3.12 -7.99
CA SER A 61 -3.02 1.98 -8.70
C SER A 61 -1.57 1.69 -8.30
N GLU A 62 -0.79 2.74 -8.06
CA GLU A 62 0.61 2.66 -7.59
C GLU A 62 0.68 2.06 -6.18
N ALA A 63 -0.21 2.50 -5.28
CA ALA A 63 -0.31 1.92 -3.93
C ALA A 63 -0.61 0.42 -3.97
N ILE A 64 -1.56 -0.01 -4.83
CA ILE A 64 -1.89 -1.43 -5.00
C ILE A 64 -0.71 -2.21 -5.61
N HIS A 65 -0.02 -1.64 -6.59
CA HIS A 65 1.14 -2.27 -7.21
C HIS A 65 2.24 -2.59 -6.20
N HIS A 66 2.65 -1.58 -5.43
CA HIS A 66 3.69 -1.76 -4.41
C HIS A 66 3.24 -2.68 -3.26
N LEU A 67 1.97 -2.62 -2.86
CA LEU A 67 1.44 -3.56 -1.87
C LEU A 67 1.52 -5.02 -2.38
N ALA A 68 1.20 -5.26 -3.64
CA ALA A 68 1.32 -6.59 -4.26
C ALA A 68 2.78 -7.08 -4.29
N SER A 69 3.73 -6.18 -4.55
CA SER A 69 5.17 -6.49 -4.47
C SER A 69 5.59 -6.90 -3.05
N VAL A 70 5.10 -6.22 -2.01
CA VAL A 70 5.36 -6.63 -0.61
C VAL A 70 4.77 -8.01 -0.30
N ILE A 71 3.52 -8.28 -0.70
CA ILE A 71 2.89 -9.60 -0.51
C ILE A 71 3.70 -10.70 -1.21
N LYS A 72 4.24 -10.41 -2.41
CA LYS A 72 5.11 -11.34 -3.12
C LYS A 72 6.38 -11.64 -2.31
N LEU A 73 7.04 -10.61 -1.75
CA LEU A 73 8.22 -10.77 -0.90
C LEU A 73 7.92 -11.61 0.34
N GLN A 74 6.79 -11.37 1.01
CA GLN A 74 6.33 -12.21 2.12
C GLN A 74 6.16 -13.67 1.69
N SER A 75 5.52 -13.92 0.54
CA SER A 75 5.31 -15.27 -0.01
C SER A 75 6.63 -15.98 -0.34
N GLU A 76 7.58 -15.28 -0.95
CA GLU A 76 8.90 -15.82 -1.28
C GLU A 76 9.69 -16.18 -0.03
N TRP A 77 9.65 -15.33 1.01
CA TRP A 77 10.28 -15.61 2.30
C TRP A 77 9.70 -16.88 2.93
N VAL A 78 8.37 -17.01 3.00
CA VAL A 78 7.71 -18.20 3.57
C VAL A 78 8.09 -19.46 2.80
N LYS A 79 8.11 -19.40 1.46
CA LYS A 79 8.52 -20.53 0.61
C LYS A 79 9.96 -20.95 0.92
N HIS A 80 10.88 -20.00 0.97
CA HIS A 80 12.28 -20.28 1.27
C HIS A 80 12.43 -21.01 2.61
N CYS A 81 11.82 -20.47 3.68
CA CYS A 81 11.85 -21.10 5.00
C CYS A 81 11.19 -22.49 5.04
N SER A 82 10.22 -22.75 4.16
CA SER A 82 9.53 -24.05 4.11
C SER A 82 10.31 -25.13 3.35
N THR A 83 11.23 -24.74 2.46
CA THR A 83 12.00 -25.67 1.60
C THR A 83 13.44 -25.88 2.04
N SER A 84 13.97 -25.05 2.94
CA SER A 84 15.34 -25.12 3.44
C SER A 84 15.57 -26.23 4.48
N LEU A 85 15.03 -27.43 4.25
CA LEU A 85 15.22 -28.62 5.09
C LEU A 85 16.45 -29.44 4.66
#